data_AF-A0A931Y0S6-F1
#
_entry.id   AF-A0A931Y0S6-F1
#
_cell.length_a   1.000
_cell.length_b   1.000
_cell.length_c   1.000
_cell.angle_alpha   90.00
_cell.angle_beta   90.00
_cell.angle_gamma   90.00
#
_symmetry.space_group_name_H-M   'P 1'
#
loop_
_entity.id
_entity.type
_entity.pdbx_description
1 polymer ?
#
loop_
_entity_poly.entity_id
_entity_poly.type
_entity_poly.pdbx_seq_one_letter_code
_entity_poly.pdbx_strand_id
1 'polypeptide(L)' 'MNGVQSVKSFGRAATSYQLAEAANGQWYFLLKASNGQVIAHGETYASKWNAQRAVGAVVELLAAQ' A
#
# COMPACT_ATOMS: atom_id res chain seq x y z
N MET A 1 -17.48 0.82 -11.24
CA MET A 1 -16.53 1.14 -10.15
C MET A 1 -15.20 1.48 -10.78
N ASN A 2 -14.76 2.74 -10.66
CA ASN A 2 -13.50 3.22 -11.25
C ASN A 2 -12.32 2.91 -10.31
N GLY A 3 -11.14 2.58 -10.87
CA GLY A 3 -9.97 2.15 -10.09
C GLY A 3 -9.54 3.12 -8.99
N VAL A 4 -9.69 4.44 -9.20
CA VAL A 4 -9.38 5.48 -8.21
C VAL A 4 -10.26 5.38 -6.96
N GLN A 5 -11.53 5.01 -7.11
CA GLN A 5 -12.45 4.87 -5.99
C GLN A 5 -12.05 3.67 -5.11
N SER A 6 -11.58 2.58 -5.73
CA SER A 6 -11.08 1.42 -5.02
C SER A 6 -9.86 1.76 -4.17
N VAL A 7 -8.94 2.59 -4.68
CA VAL A 7 -7.77 3.04 -3.90
C VAL A 7 -8.20 3.85 -2.68
N LYS A 8 -9.19 4.73 -2.79
CA LYS A 8 -9.71 5.49 -1.63
C LYS A 8 -10.43 4.61 -0.61
N SER A 9 -11.19 3.61 -1.05
CA SER A 9 -11.93 2.71 -0.14
C SER A 9 -11.02 1.70 0.56
N PHE A 10 -10.04 1.12 -0.15
CA PHE A 10 -9.15 0.10 0.42
C PHE A 10 -7.87 0.68 1.03
N GLY A 11 -7.41 1.84 0.55
CA GLY A 11 -6.17 2.46 1.06
C GLY A 11 -6.28 3.02 2.48
N ARG A 12 -7.48 3.10 3.05
CA ARG A 12 -7.71 3.49 4.46
C ARG A 12 -7.42 2.36 5.44
N ALA A 13 -7.28 1.13 4.97
CA ALA A 13 -7.02 -0.03 5.83
C ALA A 13 -5.58 -0.48 5.69
N ALA A 14 -4.78 -0.36 6.76
CA ALA A 14 -3.41 -0.88 6.78
C ALA A 14 -3.34 -2.39 6.46
N THR A 15 -4.41 -3.15 6.76
CA THR A 15 -4.53 -4.58 6.47
C THR A 15 -4.67 -4.89 4.98
N SER A 16 -5.04 -3.93 4.14
CA SER A 16 -5.09 -4.07 2.68
C SER A 16 -3.71 -3.96 2.03
N TYR A 17 -2.68 -3.57 2.80
CA TYR A 17 -1.31 -3.43 2.30
C TYR A 17 -0.48 -4.69 2.61
N GLN A 18 0.16 -5.23 1.58
CA GLN A 18 1.14 -6.30 1.71
C GLN A 18 2.54 -5.75 1.43
N LEU A 19 3.48 -5.99 2.34
CA LEU A 19 4.90 -5.70 2.11
C LEU A 19 5.55 -6.86 1.38
N ALA A 20 6.38 -6.52 0.39
CA ALA A 20 7.17 -7.48 -0.37
C ALA A 20 8.59 -6.96 -0.53
N GLU A 21 9.54 -7.90 -0.60
CA GLU A 21 10.94 -7.64 -0.88
C GLU A 21 11.21 -7.93 -2.35
N ALA A 22 11.83 -6.99 -3.05
CA ALA A 22 12.28 -7.14 -4.41
C ALA A 22 13.63 -7.87 -4.45
N ALA A 23 13.95 -8.47 -5.60
CA ALA A 23 15.21 -9.21 -5.80
C ALA A 23 16.48 -8.38 -5.58
N ASN A 24 16.38 -7.05 -5.58
CA ASN A 24 17.46 -6.11 -5.30
C ASN A 24 17.59 -5.74 -3.80
N GLY A 25 16.87 -6.41 -2.90
CA GLY A 25 16.86 -6.16 -1.45
C GLY A 25 16.05 -4.93 -1.03
N GLN A 26 15.38 -4.26 -1.97
CA GLN A 26 14.47 -3.16 -1.65
C GLN A 26 13.09 -3.67 -1.26
N TRP A 27 12.37 -2.90 -0.47
CA TRP A 27 11.05 -3.22 0.05
C TRP A 27 10.00 -2.33 -0.58
N TYR A 28 8.85 -2.88 -0.93
CA TYR A 28 7.72 -2.11 -1.46
C TYR A 28 6.42 -2.62 -0.85
N PHE A 29 5.34 -1.88 -1.04
CA PHE A 29 4.01 -2.30 -0.62
C PHE A 29 3.08 -2.48 -1.82
N LEU A 30 2.13 -3.40 -1.68
CA LEU A 30 1.07 -3.67 -2.64
C LEU A 30 -0.28 -3.42 -1.96
N LEU A 31 -1.15 -2.65 -2.59
CA LEU A 31 -2.52 -2.48 -2.14
C LEU A 31 -3.39 -3.55 -2.79
N LYS A 32 -4.05 -4.37 -1.96
CA LYS A 32 -5.02 -5.36 -2.39
C LYS A 32 -6.44 -4.90 -2.12
N ALA A 33 -7.31 -5.08 -3.09
CA ALA A 33 -8.75 -4.97 -2.90
C ALA A 33 -9.31 -6.18 -2.13
N SER A 34 -10.55 -6.09 -1.66
CA SER A 34 -11.23 -7.19 -0.94
C SER A 34 -11.33 -8.50 -1.73
N ASN A 35 -11.26 -8.45 -3.06
CA ASN A 35 -11.24 -9.63 -3.92
C ASN A 35 -9.83 -10.25 -4.06
N GLY A 36 -8.83 -9.76 -3.33
CA GLY A 36 -7.44 -10.23 -3.36
C GLY A 36 -6.62 -9.69 -4.53
N GLN A 37 -7.22 -8.92 -5.43
CA GLN A 37 -6.52 -8.34 -6.58
C GLN A 37 -5.63 -7.18 -6.15
N VAL A 38 -4.40 -7.16 -6.65
CA VAL A 38 -3.51 -6.00 -6.51
C VAL A 38 -4.05 -4.87 -7.38
N ILE A 39 -4.36 -3.73 -6.76
CA ILE A 39 -4.92 -2.55 -7.41
C ILE A 39 -3.96 -1.36 -7.42
N ALA A 40 -2.91 -1.38 -6.59
CA ALA A 40 -1.85 -0.38 -6.62
C ALA A 40 -0.53 -0.94 -6.08
N HIS A 41 0.56 -0.33 -6.51
CA HIS A 41 1.93 -0.68 -6.15
C HIS A 41 2.58 0.58 -5.59
N GLY A 42 3.19 0.49 -4.41
CA GLY A 42 3.99 1.56 -3.82
C GLY A 42 5.38 1.65 -4.44
N GLU A 43 6.06 2.75 -4.15
CA GLU A 43 7.48 2.90 -4.45
C GLU A 43 8.35 1.90 -3.67
N THR A 44 9.59 1.71 -4.13
CA THR A 44 10.58 0.87 -3.45
C THR A 44 11.36 1.68 -2.41
N TYR A 45 11.65 1.04 -1.29
CA TYR A 45 12.30 1.60 -0.12
C TYR A 45 13.53 0.77 0.22
N ALA A 46 14.55 1.41 0.78
CA ALA A 46 15.79 0.72 1.16
C ALA A 46 15.62 -0.27 2.33
N SER A 47 14.51 -0.23 3.08
CA SER A 47 14.27 -1.11 4.22
C SER A 47 12.79 -1.39 4.45
N LYS A 48 12.49 -2.54 5.06
CA LYS A 48 11.13 -2.92 5.48
C LYS A 48 10.47 -1.87 6.36
N TRP A 49 11.25 -1.28 7.28
CA TRP A 49 10.78 -0.25 8.19
C TRP A 49 10.32 1.01 7.45
N ASN A 50 11.08 1.45 6.44
CA ASN A 50 10.70 2.60 5.63
C ASN A 50 9.40 2.34 4.86
N ALA A 51 9.25 1.15 4.27
CA ALA A 51 8.02 0.76 3.58
C ALA A 51 6.81 0.68 4.54
N GLN A 52 6.99 0.17 5.76
CA GLN A 52 5.94 0.17 6.80
C GLN A 52 5.51 1.59 7.18
N ARG A 53 6.49 2.49 7.40
CA ARG A 53 6.21 3.87 7.75
C ARG A 53 5.45 4.60 6.64
N ALA A 54 5.81 4.35 5.38
CA ALA A 54 5.12 4.91 4.24
C ALA A 54 3.66 4.43 4.15
N VAL A 55 3.38 3.14 4.38
CA VAL A 55 2.00 2.64 4.47
C VAL A 55 1.22 3.37 5.55
N GLY A 56 1.81 3.55 6.74
CA GLY A 56 1.18 4.31 7.83
C GLY A 56 0.81 5.73 7.41
N ALA A 57 1.75 6.44 6.78
CA ALA A 57 1.53 7.80 6.28
C ALA A 57 0.42 7.86 5.21
N VAL A 58 0.36 6.89 4.29
CA VAL A 58 -0.70 6.83 3.27
C VAL A 58 -2.06 6.57 3.89
N VAL A 59 -2.15 5.64 4.83
CA VAL A 59 -3.38 5.34 5.56
C VAL A 59 -3.88 6.57 6.33
N GLU A 60 -2.97 7.28 7.01
CA GLU A 60 -3.29 8.50 7.76
C GLU A 60 -3.78 9.62 6.83
N LEU A 61 -3.09 9.85 5.71
CA LEU A 61 -3.48 10.83 4.70
C LEU A 61 -4.88 10.56 4.15
N LEU A 62 -5.21 9.29 3.90
CA LEU A 62 -6.52 8.88 3.38
C LEU A 62 -7.62 8.89 4.46
N ALA A 63 -7.27 8.74 5.73
CA ALA A 63 -8.21 8.86 6.85
C ALA A 63 -8.57 10.33 7.15
N ALA A 64 -7.69 11.27 6.80
CA ALA A 64 -7.90 12.71 6.97
C ALA A 64 -8.74 13.37 5.86
N GLN A 65 -9.15 12.63 4.82
CA GLN A 65 -10.03 13.06 3.73
C GLN A 65 -11.39 12.37 3.79
#